data_AF-A0A7L3QDJ3-F1
#
_entry.id   AF-A0A7L3QDJ3-F1
#
_cell.length_a   1.000
_cell.length_b   1.000
_cell.length_c   1.000
_cell.angle_alpha   90.00
_cell.angle_beta   90.00
_cell.angle_gamma   90.00
#
_symmetry.space_group_name_H-M   'P 1'
#
loop_
_entity.id
_entity.type
_entity.pdbx_description
1 polymer ?
#
loop_
_entity_poly.entity_id
_entity_poly.type
_entity_poly.pdbx_seq_one_letter_code
_entity_poly.pdbx_strand_id
1 'polypeptide(L)'
;PVANATITPSPPAHQVRAGDPVTLRCSVQVGSAPVTFTWLHNGQEVARGPVLELGDVSVGHSGTYQCVATNQLGQDGHRVFRALSPELGLEVTSWGHGDTAVAAGVGGSLLSLLLLLGAIVGWHRCRR
;
A
#
# COMPACT_ATOMS: atom_id res chain seq x y z
N PRO A 1 -5.70 31.80 6.02
CA PRO A 1 -6.57 30.83 5.32
C PRO A 1 -5.94 29.44 5.41
N VAL A 2 -6.73 28.37 5.31
CA VAL A 2 -6.15 27.02 5.27
C VAL A 2 -5.26 26.84 4.04
N ALA A 3 -4.09 26.24 4.24
CA ALA A 3 -3.14 25.90 3.17
C ALA A 3 -2.29 24.70 3.56
N ASN A 4 -1.74 24.03 2.54
CA ASN A 4 -0.82 22.90 2.67
C ASN A 4 -1.39 21.77 3.54
N ALA A 5 -2.51 21.18 3.09
CA ALA A 5 -3.06 19.99 3.72
C ALA A 5 -2.18 18.77 3.43
N THR A 6 -1.98 17.91 4.42
CA THR A 6 -1.15 16.70 4.31
C THR A 6 -1.85 15.52 4.96
N ILE A 7 -1.62 14.33 4.39
CA ILE A 7 -2.07 13.05 4.95
C ILE A 7 -0.86 12.34 5.57
N THR A 8 -1.01 11.88 6.80
CA THR A 8 -0.04 11.00 7.47
C THR A 8 -0.69 9.65 7.73
N PRO A 9 -0.30 8.58 7.02
CA PRO A 9 -0.78 7.22 7.28
C PRO A 9 -0.08 6.61 8.51
N SER A 10 -0.80 5.75 9.22
CA SER A 10 -0.29 4.90 10.29
C SER A 10 -0.85 3.48 10.11
N PRO A 11 0.00 2.47 9.84
CA PRO A 11 1.46 2.55 9.71
C PRO A 11 1.91 3.39 8.49
N PRO A 12 3.16 3.91 8.49
CA PRO A 12 3.72 4.64 7.35
C PRO A 12 4.07 3.66 6.22
N ALA A 13 3.05 3.16 5.53
CA ALA A 13 3.19 2.23 4.42
C ALA A 13 2.16 2.54 3.33
N HIS A 14 2.61 2.46 2.07
CA HIS A 14 1.72 2.53 0.90
C HIS A 14 1.06 1.18 0.61
N GLN A 15 1.66 0.09 1.10
CA GLN A 15 1.18 -1.28 0.98
C GLN A 15 0.85 -1.83 2.35
N VAL A 16 -0.38 -2.31 2.51
CA VAL A 16 -0.89 -2.91 3.74
C VAL A 16 -1.53 -4.26 3.43
N ARG A 17 -1.61 -5.15 4.41
CA ARG A 17 -2.24 -6.45 4.21
C ARG A 17 -3.71 -6.36 4.54
N ALA A 18 -4.53 -7.12 3.80
CA ALA A 18 -5.93 -7.29 4.16
C ALA A 18 -6.04 -7.81 5.60
N GLY A 19 -6.92 -7.18 6.39
CA GLY A 19 -7.08 -7.43 7.83
C GLY A 19 -6.26 -6.51 8.74
N ASP A 20 -5.27 -5.77 8.23
CA ASP A 20 -4.50 -4.83 9.05
C ASP A 20 -5.28 -3.52 9.28
N PRO A 21 -5.24 -2.92 10.48
CA PRO A 21 -5.80 -1.59 10.70
C PRO A 21 -4.91 -0.49 10.09
N VAL A 22 -5.56 0.50 9.47
CA VAL A 22 -4.90 1.69 8.91
C VAL A 22 -5.62 2.95 9.37
N THR A 23 -4.86 3.89 9.93
CA THR A 23 -5.36 5.21 10.28
C THR A 23 -4.75 6.26 9.36
N LEU A 24 -5.58 7.06 8.70
CA LEU A 24 -5.14 8.22 7.93
C LEU A 24 -5.46 9.49 8.71
N ARG A 25 -4.46 10.33 8.95
CA ARG A 25 -4.64 11.63 9.62
C ARG A 25 -4.43 12.77 8.66
N CYS A 26 -5.34 13.72 8.65
CA CYS A 26 -5.22 14.94 7.87
C CYS A 26 -4.84 16.12 8.76
N SER A 27 -3.89 16.94 8.30
CA SER A 27 -3.44 18.15 8.98
C SER A 27 -3.22 19.28 7.99
N VAL A 28 -3.14 20.52 8.47
CA VAL A 28 -2.78 21.70 7.68
C VAL A 28 -1.58 22.40 8.31
N GLN A 29 -0.64 22.87 7.48
CA GLN A 29 0.50 23.65 7.97
C GLN A 29 0.09 25.07 8.38
N VAL A 30 -0.92 25.63 7.70
CA VAL A 30 -1.43 26.98 7.95
C VAL A 30 -2.95 26.91 7.99
N GLY A 31 -3.56 27.54 8.99
CA GLY A 31 -5.01 27.59 9.15
C GLY A 31 -5.39 28.20 10.49
N SER A 32 -6.62 28.72 10.58
CA SER A 32 -7.21 29.18 11.82
C SER A 32 -8.52 28.44 12.07
N ALA A 33 -8.79 28.13 13.33
CA ALA A 33 -10.00 27.45 13.74
C ALA A 33 -11.26 28.31 13.45
N PRO A 34 -12.41 27.68 13.19
CA PRO A 34 -12.59 26.23 13.02
C PRO A 34 -12.12 25.75 11.64
N VAL A 35 -11.46 24.58 11.62
CA VAL A 35 -11.10 23.86 10.38
C VAL A 35 -11.93 22.58 10.31
N THR A 36 -12.55 22.35 9.15
CA THR A 36 -13.28 21.12 8.84
C THR A 36 -12.50 20.30 7.83
N PHE A 37 -12.63 18.98 7.92
CA PHE A 37 -11.89 18.03 7.08
C PHE A 37 -12.87 17.06 6.41
N THR A 38 -12.65 16.80 5.13
CA THR A 38 -13.43 15.85 4.32
C THR A 38 -12.48 14.92 3.60
N TRP A 39 -12.71 13.61 3.69
CA TRP A 39 -11.92 12.57 3.05
C TRP A 39 -12.54 12.16 1.74
N LEU A 40 -11.69 12.06 0.71
CA LEU A 40 -12.04 11.56 -0.60
C LEU A 40 -11.31 10.23 -0.83
N HIS A 41 -12.03 9.21 -1.29
CA HIS A 41 -11.48 7.97 -1.83
C HIS A 41 -11.89 7.87 -3.29
N ASN A 42 -10.91 7.79 -4.20
CA ASN A 42 -11.13 7.80 -5.65
C ASN A 42 -12.03 8.98 -6.11
N GLY A 43 -11.83 10.14 -5.49
CA GLY A 43 -12.58 11.37 -5.77
C GLY A 43 -13.97 11.46 -5.13
N GLN A 44 -14.45 10.41 -4.46
CA GLN A 44 -15.75 10.42 -3.77
C GLN A 44 -15.59 10.66 -2.26
N GLU A 45 -16.49 11.46 -1.69
CA GLU A 45 -16.50 11.69 -0.25
C GLU A 45 -16.88 10.43 0.51
N VAL A 46 -16.02 10.01 1.45
CA VAL A 46 -16.23 8.81 2.27
C VAL A 46 -16.35 9.08 3.76
N ALA A 47 -15.78 10.18 4.25
CA ALA A 47 -15.80 10.52 5.68
C ALA A 47 -15.53 12.01 5.93
N ARG A 48 -15.83 12.45 7.15
CA ARG A 48 -15.49 13.78 7.67
C ARG A 48 -14.73 13.67 8.98
N GLY A 49 -13.91 14.68 9.27
CA GLY A 49 -13.09 14.75 10.48
C GLY A 49 -11.60 14.59 10.20
N PRO A 50 -10.74 14.93 11.18
CA PRO A 50 -9.29 14.98 10.99
C PRO A 50 -8.64 13.59 10.86
N VAL A 51 -9.37 12.53 11.17
CA VAL A 51 -8.89 11.14 11.17
C VAL A 51 -9.89 10.28 10.41
N LEU A 52 -9.39 9.42 9.52
CA LEU A 52 -10.13 8.33 8.88
C LEU A 52 -9.53 7.01 9.36
N GLU A 53 -10.33 6.24 10.11
CA GLU A 53 -9.97 4.92 10.57
C GLU A 53 -10.51 3.88 9.59
N LEU A 54 -9.59 3.13 9.00
CA LEU A 54 -9.90 1.92 8.24
C LEU A 54 -9.55 0.76 9.16
N GLY A 55 -10.56 0.06 9.67
CA GLY A 55 -10.39 -1.11 10.55
C GLY A 55 -9.81 -2.29 9.78
N ASP A 56 -10.56 -3.38 9.64
CA ASP A 56 -10.09 -4.53 8.86
C ASP A 56 -10.08 -4.19 7.36
N VAL A 57 -8.93 -3.70 6.87
CA VAL A 57 -8.80 -3.29 5.47
C VAL A 57 -8.95 -4.49 4.54
N SER A 58 -9.44 -4.22 3.34
CA SER A 58 -9.68 -5.21 2.29
C SER A 58 -9.24 -4.64 0.96
N VAL A 59 -9.12 -5.48 -0.06
CA VAL A 59 -8.73 -5.07 -1.42
C VAL A 59 -9.57 -3.90 -1.95
N GLY A 60 -10.85 -3.79 -1.55
CA GLY A 60 -11.74 -2.69 -1.94
C GLY A 60 -11.39 -1.33 -1.33
N HIS A 61 -10.59 -1.30 -0.26
CA HIS A 61 -10.06 -0.07 0.32
C HIS A 61 -8.85 0.48 -0.44
N SER A 62 -8.32 -0.26 -1.41
CA SER A 62 -7.23 0.22 -2.27
C SER A 62 -7.69 1.42 -3.12
N GLY A 63 -6.76 2.29 -3.47
CA GLY A 63 -7.01 3.43 -4.34
C GLY A 63 -6.37 4.71 -3.82
N THR A 64 -6.87 5.84 -4.29
CA THR A 64 -6.29 7.14 -3.99
C THR A 64 -7.11 7.85 -2.92
N TYR A 65 -6.43 8.28 -1.86
CA TYR A 65 -7.00 9.08 -0.78
C TYR A 65 -6.54 10.53 -0.88
N GLN A 66 -7.47 11.45 -0.67
CA GLN A 66 -7.20 12.87 -0.49
C GLN A 66 -7.99 13.42 0.68
N CYS A 67 -7.51 14.51 1.26
CA CYS A 67 -8.21 15.26 2.28
C CYS A 67 -8.41 16.71 1.82
N VAL A 68 -9.62 17.21 2.04
CA VAL A 68 -9.98 18.63 1.87
C VAL A 68 -10.11 19.25 3.25
N ALA A 69 -9.21 20.18 3.58
CA ALA A 69 -9.35 21.04 4.74
C ALA A 69 -10.05 22.34 4.34
N THR A 70 -11.02 22.80 5.12
CA THR A 70 -11.82 23.99 4.83
C THR A 70 -11.89 24.89 6.06
N ASN A 71 -11.67 26.20 5.89
CA ASN A 71 -11.97 27.19 6.92
C ASN A 71 -12.70 28.42 6.35
N GLN A 72 -13.56 29.01 7.17
CA GLN A 72 -14.32 30.21 6.85
C GLN A 72 -13.71 31.42 7.55
N LEU A 73 -13.41 32.48 6.80
CA LEU A 73 -12.83 33.72 7.32
C LEU A 73 -13.53 34.95 6.71
N GLY A 74 -13.31 36.11 7.31
CA GLY A 74 -13.98 37.38 6.93
C GLY A 74 -14.84 37.89 8.08
N GLN A 75 -15.14 39.20 8.08
CA GLN A 75 -15.94 39.82 9.15
C GLN A 75 -17.38 39.28 9.20
N ASP A 76 -17.86 38.78 8.08
CA ASP A 76 -19.16 38.13 7.88
C ASP A 76 -19.07 36.60 7.84
N GLY A 77 -17.86 36.02 7.93
CA GLY A 77 -17.61 34.59 7.85
C GLY A 77 -17.90 33.94 6.49
N HIS A 78 -18.17 34.72 5.44
CA HIS A 78 -18.65 34.18 4.17
C HIS A 78 -17.55 33.70 3.21
N ARG A 79 -16.27 33.97 3.50
CA ARG A 79 -15.18 33.55 2.61
C ARG A 79 -14.69 32.16 2.99
N VAL A 80 -15.00 31.19 2.14
CA VAL A 80 -14.57 29.79 2.29
C VAL A 80 -13.21 29.59 1.62
N PHE A 81 -12.22 29.12 2.38
CA PHE A 81 -10.92 28.71 1.87
C PHE A 81 -10.79 27.20 1.96
N ARG A 82 -10.17 26.60 0.95
CA ARG A 82 -9.99 25.15 0.82
C ARG A 82 -8.53 24.82 0.54
N ALA A 83 -8.02 23.80 1.20
CA ALA A 83 -6.71 23.21 0.92
C ALA A 83 -6.90 21.71 0.65
N LEU A 84 -6.46 21.27 -0.52
CA LEU A 84 -6.47 19.86 -0.92
C LEU A 84 -5.09 19.25 -0.64
N SER A 85 -5.05 18.05 -0.08
CA SER A 85 -3.80 17.31 0.08
C SER A 85 -3.31 16.72 -1.25
N PRO A 86 -2.01 16.37 -1.35
CA PRO A 86 -1.56 15.44 -2.37
C PRO A 86 -2.31 14.10 -2.31
N GLU A 87 -2.31 13.39 -3.42
CA GLU A 87 -2.86 12.04 -3.54
C GLU A 87 -2.00 11.03 -2.77
N LEU A 88 -2.62 10.30 -1.86
CA LEU A 88 -2.01 9.15 -1.18
C LEU A 88 -2.57 7.87 -1.79
N GLY A 89 -1.74 7.12 -2.53
CA GLY A 89 -2.05 5.78 -2.96
C GLY A 89 -1.95 4.79 -1.79
N LEU A 90 -3.02 4.04 -1.55
CA LEU A 90 -3.07 2.91 -0.63
C LEU A 90 -3.33 1.63 -1.45
N GLU A 91 -2.45 0.66 -1.32
CA GLU A 91 -2.57 -0.66 -1.94
C GLU A 91 -2.77 -1.72 -0.85
N VAL A 92 -3.89 -2.43 -0.91
CA VAL A 92 -4.19 -3.52 0.03
C VAL A 92 -3.97 -4.84 -0.67
N THR A 93 -3.03 -5.62 -0.16
CA THR A 93 -2.72 -6.95 -0.70
C THR A 93 -3.54 -8.02 0.03
N SER A 94 -4.23 -8.88 -0.73
CA SER A 94 -4.83 -10.08 -0.17
C SER A 94 -3.72 -11.11 0.10
N TRP A 95 -3.71 -11.72 1.27
CA TRP A 95 -2.81 -12.83 1.54
C TRP A 95 -3.22 -14.04 0.69
N GLY A 96 -2.50 -14.27 -0.41
CA GLY A 96 -2.63 -15.49 -1.20
C GLY A 96 -2.01 -16.65 -0.44
N HIS A 97 -2.81 -17.67 -0.17
CA HIS A 97 -2.37 -18.99 0.25
C HIS A 97 -1.26 -19.51 -0.71
N GLY A 98 0.00 -19.54 -0.26
CA GLY A 98 1.02 -20.43 -0.83
C GLY A 98 2.08 -19.84 -1.76
N ASP A 99 2.91 -18.92 -1.28
CA ASP A 99 4.27 -18.76 -1.85
C ASP A 99 5.18 -19.87 -1.29
N THR A 100 4.98 -21.11 -1.73
CA THR A 100 6.07 -22.09 -1.65
C THR A 100 7.09 -21.69 -2.70
N ALA A 101 8.19 -21.06 -2.29
CA ALA A 101 9.37 -20.91 -3.12
C ALA A 101 9.87 -22.31 -3.51
N VAL A 102 9.47 -22.80 -4.68
CA VAL A 102 10.05 -24.01 -5.25
C VAL A 102 11.44 -23.62 -5.75
N ALA A 103 12.45 -23.86 -4.93
CA ALA A 103 13.83 -23.88 -5.40
C ALA A 103 13.93 -25.04 -6.40
N ALA A 104 13.74 -24.78 -7.68
CA ALA A 104 13.96 -25.76 -8.73
C ALA A 104 15.46 -26.10 -8.77
N GLY A 105 15.84 -27.16 -8.07
CA GLY A 105 17.16 -27.76 -8.14
C GLY A 105 17.38 -28.40 -9.51
N VAL A 106 17.67 -27.60 -10.54
CA VAL A 106 18.01 -28.10 -11.89
C VAL A 106 19.40 -28.76 -11.90
N GLY A 107 20.20 -28.61 -10.84
CA GLY A 107 21.57 -29.15 -10.76
C GLY A 107 21.70 -30.66 -10.51
N GLY A 108 20.69 -31.33 -9.92
CA GLY A 108 20.80 -32.74 -9.54
C GLY A 108 20.68 -33.72 -10.71
N SER A 109 19.86 -33.38 -11.70
CA SER A 109 19.55 -34.25 -12.84
C SER A 109 20.69 -34.33 -13.86
N LEU A 110 21.49 -33.28 -14.01
CA LEU A 110 22.63 -33.28 -14.95
C LEU A 110 23.80 -34.13 -14.41
N LEU A 111 24.08 -34.04 -13.10
CA LEU A 111 25.15 -34.80 -12.45
C LEU A 111 24.89 -36.31 -12.47
N SER A 112 23.63 -36.72 -12.28
CA SER A 112 23.25 -38.13 -12.31
C SER A 112 23.43 -38.76 -13.69
N LEU A 113 23.10 -38.04 -14.78
CA LEU A 113 23.32 -38.52 -16.14
C LEU A 113 24.82 -38.67 -16.47
N LEU A 114 25.66 -37.72 -16.05
CA LEU A 114 27.11 -37.80 -16.27
C LEU A 114 27.76 -38.99 -15.56
N LEU A 115 27.33 -39.30 -14.33
CA LEU A 115 27.81 -40.46 -13.58
C LEU A 115 27.41 -41.79 -14.25
N LEU A 116 26.17 -41.90 -14.76
CA LEU A 116 25.71 -43.09 -15.48
C LEU A 116 26.51 -43.34 -16.77
N LEU A 117 26.73 -42.30 -17.58
CA LEU A 117 27.55 -42.41 -18.79
C LEU A 117 28.99 -42.80 -18.47
N GLY A 118 29.58 -42.23 -17.41
CA GLY A 118 30.91 -42.60 -16.94
C GLY A 118 31.01 -44.08 -16.52
N ALA A 119 30.01 -44.59 -15.79
CA ALA A 119 29.96 -45.99 -15.38
C ALA A 119 29.82 -46.95 -16.57
N ILE A 120 28.99 -46.61 -17.57
CA ILE A 120 28.81 -47.41 -18.79
C ILE A 120 30.11 -47.48 -19.60
N VAL A 121 30.77 -46.35 -19.83
CA VAL A 121 32.05 -46.29 -20.55
C VAL A 121 33.15 -47.04 -19.79
N GLY A 122 33.20 -46.90 -18.46
CA GLY A 122 34.11 -47.64 -17.60
C GLY A 122 33.90 -49.16 -17.69
N TRP A 123 32.65 -49.61 -17.64
CA TRP A 123 32.32 -51.03 -17.82
C TRP A 123 32.77 -51.53 -19.20
N HIS A 124 32.48 -50.81 -20.28
CA HIS A 124 32.93 -51.21 -21.62
C HIS A 124 34.46 -51.27 -21.76
N ARG A 125 35.18 -50.39 -21.06
CA ARG A 125 36.65 -50.40 -21.03
C ARG A 125 37.24 -51.53 -20.18
N CYS A 126 36.57 -51.96 -19.11
CA CYS A 126 36.96 -53.12 -18.32
C CYS A 126 36.61 -54.47 -18.96
N ARG A 127 35.66 -54.47 -19.91
CA ARG A 127 35.17 -55.69 -20.57
C ARG A 127 35.81 -55.96 -21.92
N ARG A 128 36.70 -55.07 -22.39
CA ARG A 128 37.66 -55.34 -23.46
C ARG A 128 39.00 -55.70 -22.83
#